data_AF-A0A846C3E0-F1
#
_entry.id   AF-A0A846C3E0-F1
#
_cell.length_a   1.000
_cell.length_b   1.000
_cell.length_c   1.000
_cell.angle_alpha   90.00
_cell.angle_beta   90.00
_cell.angle_gamma   90.00
#
_symmetry.space_group_name_H-M   'P 1'
#
loop_
_entity.id
_entity.type
_entity.pdbx_description
1 polymer ?
#
loop_
_entity_poly.entity_id
_entity_poly.type
_entity_poly.pdbx_seq_one_letter_code
_entity_poly.pdbx_strand_id
1 'polypeptide(L)'
;MEPISLTATAIVTLIFSEAFKEGGKALGQGVSNKVKQLLSVIREKFKAEGTEGLLTRAQENPTERNQSRFNDELEAQMEEDAAFADRLSELIADLKSDERVNQIVLKGIKVKGSATVGDIDQQTTGDESVNQEAVVDVEVGGDLNVGNIKQKS
;
A
#
# COMPACT_ATOMS: atom_id res chain seq x y z
N MET A 1 -6.76 7.53 16.51
CA MET A 1 -6.68 6.25 15.78
C MET A 1 -7.11 6.51 14.36
N GLU A 2 -6.36 6.05 13.37
CA GLU A 2 -6.84 6.03 11.98
C GLU A 2 -8.06 5.08 11.90
N PRO A 3 -9.08 5.38 11.08
CA PRO A 3 -10.15 4.43 10.79
C PRO A 3 -9.60 3.08 10.31
N ILE A 4 -10.20 1.98 10.75
CA ILE A 4 -9.83 0.61 10.36
C ILE A 4 -9.87 0.45 8.83
N SER A 5 -10.91 0.99 8.18
CA SER A 5 -11.05 1.01 6.72
C SER A 5 -9.88 1.67 5.99
N LEU A 6 -9.32 2.76 6.52
CA LEU A 6 -8.15 3.41 5.96
C LEU A 6 -6.90 2.54 6.12
N THR A 7 -6.77 1.85 7.25
CA THR A 7 -5.65 0.94 7.51
C THR A 7 -5.70 -0.27 6.57
N ALA A 8 -6.86 -0.90 6.42
CA ALA A 8 -7.07 -2.02 5.49
C ALA A 8 -6.76 -1.61 4.03
N THR A 9 -7.26 -0.44 3.60
CA THR A 9 -6.98 0.11 2.27
C THR A 9 -5.49 0.36 2.04
N ALA A 10 -4.79 0.88 3.05
CA ALA A 10 -3.35 1.13 2.97
C ALA A 10 -2.56 -0.19 2.85
N ILE A 11 -2.94 -1.23 3.58
CA ILE A 11 -2.34 -2.57 3.49
C ILE A 11 -2.52 -3.16 2.10
N VAL A 12 -3.73 -3.12 1.55
CA VAL A 12 -4.06 -3.61 0.20
C VAL A 12 -3.19 -2.89 -0.83
N THR A 13 -3.15 -1.56 -0.77
CA THR A 13 -2.35 -0.74 -1.68
C THR A 13 -0.87 -1.09 -1.60
N LEU A 14 -0.33 -1.26 -0.39
CA LEU A 14 1.06 -1.63 -0.19
C LEU A 14 1.38 -3.01 -0.78
N ILE A 15 0.56 -4.02 -0.48
CA ILE A 15 0.74 -5.40 -0.98
C ILE A 15 0.71 -5.44 -2.52
N PHE A 16 -0.29 -4.80 -3.14
CA PHE A 16 -0.44 -4.88 -4.59
C PHE A 16 0.50 -3.95 -5.34
N SER A 17 0.84 -2.78 -4.80
CA SER A 17 1.85 -1.89 -5.41
C SER A 17 3.22 -2.56 -5.51
N GLU A 18 3.58 -3.39 -4.54
CA GLU A 18 4.83 -4.16 -4.56
C GLU A 18 4.76 -5.34 -5.56
N ALA A 19 3.61 -6.02 -5.67
CA ALA A 19 3.40 -7.06 -6.68
C ALA A 19 3.46 -6.51 -8.11
N PHE A 20 2.98 -5.28 -8.34
CA PHE A 20 3.08 -4.59 -9.62
C PHE A 20 4.52 -4.19 -9.97
N LYS A 21 5.33 -3.74 -8.99
CA LYS A 21 6.76 -3.45 -9.21
C LYS A 21 7.54 -4.67 -9.69
N GLU A 22 7.20 -5.85 -9.20
CA GLU A 22 7.81 -7.13 -9.61
C GLU A 22 7.24 -7.69 -10.93
N GLY A 23 6.47 -6.89 -11.68
CA GLY A 23 5.94 -7.27 -12.99
C GLY A 23 4.85 -8.34 -12.94
N GLY A 24 4.05 -8.37 -11.86
CA GLY A 24 2.95 -9.32 -11.70
C GLY A 24 3.37 -10.73 -11.31
N LYS A 25 4.64 -10.93 -10.93
CA LYS A 25 5.05 -12.16 -10.25
C LYS A 25 4.47 -12.16 -8.84
N ALA A 26 4.02 -13.32 -8.36
CA ALA A 26 3.68 -13.49 -6.95
C ALA A 26 4.81 -12.91 -6.08
N LEU A 27 4.46 -12.07 -5.11
CA LEU A 27 5.38 -11.31 -4.23
C LEU A 27 6.66 -12.12 -3.94
N GLY A 28 7.73 -11.78 -4.66
CA GLY A 28 8.94 -12.59 -4.81
C GLY A 28 10.02 -12.32 -3.76
N GLN A 29 11.24 -12.76 -4.05
CA GLN A 29 12.40 -12.63 -3.15
C GLN A 29 12.77 -11.18 -2.81
N GLY A 30 12.41 -10.21 -3.66
CA GLY A 30 12.69 -8.76 -3.50
C GLY A 30 11.88 -8.05 -2.43
N VAL A 31 10.81 -8.66 -1.92
CA VAL A 31 9.95 -8.05 -0.90
C VAL A 31 10.66 -7.95 0.45
N SER A 32 10.59 -6.78 1.10
CA SER A 32 11.24 -6.54 2.39
C SER A 32 10.77 -7.51 3.47
N ASN A 33 11.62 -7.80 4.44
CA ASN A 33 11.28 -8.70 5.55
C ASN A 33 10.04 -8.22 6.33
N LYS A 34 9.84 -6.91 6.44
CA LYS A 34 8.65 -6.34 7.10
C LYS A 34 7.36 -6.58 6.31
N VAL A 35 7.39 -6.48 4.98
CA VAL A 35 6.22 -6.82 4.16
C VAL A 35 5.95 -8.33 4.20
N LYS A 36 6.99 -9.17 4.24
CA LYS A 36 6.83 -10.62 4.48
C LYS A 36 6.17 -10.92 5.83
N GLN A 37 6.54 -10.19 6.89
CA GLN A 37 5.91 -10.30 8.21
C GLN A 37 4.44 -9.88 8.16
N LEU A 38 4.11 -8.74 7.54
CA LEU A 38 2.73 -8.29 7.34
C LEU A 38 1.88 -9.36 6.65
N LEU A 39 2.39 -9.93 5.55
CA LEU A 39 1.71 -11.01 4.83
C LEU A 39 1.56 -12.28 5.68
N SER A 40 2.53 -12.62 6.51
CA SER A 40 2.44 -13.79 7.41
C SER A 40 1.30 -13.61 8.41
N VAL A 41 1.23 -12.44 9.05
CA VAL A 41 0.19 -12.12 10.04
C VAL A 41 -1.20 -12.20 9.42
N ILE A 42 -1.39 -11.62 8.23
CA ILE A 42 -2.67 -11.69 7.51
C ILE A 42 -3.00 -13.13 7.12
N ARG A 43 -2.03 -13.90 6.59
CA ARG A 43 -2.25 -15.31 6.23
C ARG A 43 -2.63 -16.16 7.44
N GLU A 44 -1.97 -15.95 8.57
CA GLU A 44 -2.26 -16.68 9.81
C GLU A 44 -3.68 -16.40 10.29
N LYS A 45 -4.09 -15.13 10.31
CA LYS A 45 -5.46 -14.74 10.66
C LYS A 45 -6.47 -15.35 9.69
N PHE A 46 -6.28 -15.15 8.40
CA PHE A 46 -7.22 -15.66 7.39
C PHE A 46 -7.29 -17.20 7.40
N LYS A 47 -6.19 -17.88 7.72
CA LYS A 47 -6.19 -19.34 7.88
C LYS A 47 -6.96 -19.80 9.11
N ALA A 48 -6.86 -19.06 10.22
CA ALA A 48 -7.64 -19.35 11.42
C ALA A 48 -9.15 -19.20 11.17
N GLU A 49 -9.54 -18.25 10.32
CA GLU A 49 -10.94 -17.94 9.98
C GLU A 49 -11.43 -18.71 8.73
N GLY A 50 -10.57 -19.50 8.08
CA GLY A 50 -10.91 -20.27 6.88
C GLY A 50 -11.09 -19.45 5.60
N THR A 51 -10.55 -18.24 5.56
CA THR A 51 -10.64 -17.28 4.45
C THR A 51 -9.32 -17.10 3.68
N GLU A 52 -8.30 -17.94 3.90
CA GLU A 52 -6.95 -17.79 3.31
C GLU A 52 -6.95 -17.70 1.77
N GLY A 53 -7.94 -18.31 1.11
CA GLY A 53 -8.06 -18.32 -0.34
C GLY A 53 -8.31 -16.94 -0.95
N LEU A 54 -8.78 -15.97 -0.15
CA LEU A 54 -8.99 -14.59 -0.62
C LEU A 54 -7.66 -13.89 -0.91
N LEU A 55 -6.70 -13.99 -0.01
CA LEU A 55 -5.37 -13.40 -0.21
C LEU A 55 -4.65 -14.05 -1.39
N THR A 56 -4.65 -15.40 -1.47
CA THR A 56 -4.03 -16.12 -2.60
C THR A 56 -4.64 -15.71 -3.94
N ARG A 57 -5.98 -15.68 -4.03
CA ARG A 57 -6.68 -15.29 -5.26
C ARG A 57 -6.38 -13.85 -5.66
N ALA A 58 -6.29 -12.94 -4.69
CA ALA A 58 -5.94 -11.55 -4.97
C ALA A 58 -4.48 -11.42 -5.41
N GLN A 59 -3.55 -12.21 -4.86
CA GLN A 59 -2.14 -12.23 -5.28
C GLN A 59 -1.93 -12.82 -6.67
N GLU A 60 -2.59 -13.94 -7.00
CA GLU A 60 -2.46 -14.61 -8.30
C GLU A 60 -3.20 -13.89 -9.42
N ASN A 61 -4.28 -13.19 -9.09
CA ASN A 61 -5.10 -12.48 -10.06
C ASN A 61 -5.62 -11.15 -9.46
N PRO A 62 -4.80 -10.08 -9.45
CA PRO A 62 -5.07 -8.83 -8.74
C PRO A 62 -6.09 -7.93 -9.47
N THR A 63 -7.22 -8.47 -9.89
CA THR A 63 -8.36 -7.67 -10.39
C THR A 63 -8.94 -6.80 -9.28
N GLU A 64 -9.57 -5.67 -9.63
CA GLU A 64 -10.27 -4.79 -8.67
C GLU A 64 -11.24 -5.57 -7.78
N ARG A 65 -11.97 -6.52 -8.36
CA ARG A 65 -12.92 -7.38 -7.63
C ARG A 65 -12.22 -8.25 -6.58
N ASN A 66 -11.06 -8.81 -6.89
CA ASN A 66 -10.35 -9.68 -5.95
C ASN A 66 -9.66 -8.86 -4.85
N GLN A 67 -9.13 -7.68 -5.20
CA GLN A 67 -8.55 -6.75 -4.22
C GLN A 67 -9.63 -6.22 -3.26
N SER A 68 -10.79 -5.80 -3.76
CA SER A 68 -11.91 -5.35 -2.93
C SER A 68 -12.40 -6.45 -1.99
N ARG A 69 -12.60 -7.68 -2.47
CA ARG A 69 -13.00 -8.80 -1.60
C ARG A 69 -11.99 -9.11 -0.50
N PHE A 70 -10.70 -8.98 -0.80
CA PHE A 70 -9.65 -9.12 0.20
C PHE A 70 -9.68 -7.97 1.20
N ASN A 71 -9.88 -6.73 0.74
CA ASN A 71 -10.00 -5.55 1.59
C ASN A 71 -11.20 -5.67 2.55
N ASP A 72 -12.37 -6.02 2.04
CA ASP A 72 -13.60 -6.14 2.82
C ASP A 72 -13.45 -7.19 3.94
N GLU A 73 -12.83 -8.34 3.63
CA GLU A 73 -12.53 -9.36 4.63
C GLU A 73 -11.50 -8.85 5.64
N LEU A 74 -10.42 -8.21 5.19
CA LEU A 74 -9.38 -7.69 6.07
C LEU A 74 -9.95 -6.67 7.06
N GLU A 75 -10.80 -5.76 6.57
CA GLU A 75 -11.51 -4.78 7.37
C GLU A 75 -12.41 -5.45 8.41
N ALA A 76 -13.25 -6.41 8.00
CA ALA A 76 -14.10 -7.16 8.92
C ALA A 76 -13.29 -7.87 10.02
N GLN A 77 -12.18 -8.52 9.65
CA GLN A 77 -11.32 -9.19 10.62
C GLN A 77 -10.63 -8.22 11.60
N MET A 78 -10.33 -7.00 11.16
CA MET A 78 -9.79 -5.95 12.03
C MET A 78 -10.87 -5.35 12.95
N GLU A 79 -12.11 -5.25 12.49
CA GLU A 79 -13.24 -4.80 13.32
C GLU A 79 -13.61 -5.82 14.40
N GLU A 80 -13.53 -7.12 14.06
CA GLU A 80 -13.87 -8.22 14.97
C GLU A 80 -12.74 -8.57 15.96
N ASP A 81 -11.48 -8.30 15.61
CA ASP A 81 -10.30 -8.63 16.40
C ASP A 81 -9.38 -7.41 16.56
N ALA A 82 -9.59 -6.68 17.66
CA ALA A 82 -8.82 -5.48 17.97
C ALA A 82 -7.30 -5.76 18.12
N ALA A 83 -6.91 -6.94 18.62
CA ALA A 83 -5.50 -7.29 18.78
C ALA A 83 -4.84 -7.53 17.42
N PHE A 84 -5.58 -8.14 16.48
CA PHE A 84 -5.15 -8.25 15.09
C PHE A 84 -5.04 -6.87 14.43
N ALA A 85 -6.02 -5.99 14.63
CA ALA A 85 -5.98 -4.63 14.10
C ALA A 85 -4.78 -3.83 14.60
N ASP A 86 -4.54 -3.82 15.92
CA ASP A 86 -3.41 -3.13 16.54
C ASP A 86 -2.08 -3.63 15.98
N ARG A 87 -1.92 -4.96 15.86
CA ARG A 87 -0.72 -5.57 15.29
C ARG A 87 -0.49 -5.17 13.83
N LEU A 88 -1.54 -5.05 13.03
CA LEU A 88 -1.43 -4.59 11.64
C LEU A 88 -1.08 -3.11 11.57
N SER A 89 -1.67 -2.28 12.43
CA SER A 89 -1.36 -0.85 12.51
C SER A 89 0.10 -0.61 12.91
N GLU A 90 0.64 -1.37 13.85
CA GLU A 90 2.06 -1.32 14.23
C GLU A 90 2.99 -1.70 13.07
N LEU A 91 2.70 -2.81 12.39
CA LEU A 91 3.50 -3.25 11.24
C LEU A 91 3.47 -2.23 10.09
N ILE A 92 2.33 -1.58 9.87
CA ILE A 92 2.20 -0.51 8.87
C ILE A 92 2.95 0.76 9.31
N ALA A 93 2.90 1.13 10.58
CA ALA A 93 3.67 2.25 11.10
C ALA A 93 5.18 1.99 10.95
N ASP A 94 5.65 0.79 11.26
CA ASP A 94 7.04 0.34 11.10
C ASP A 94 7.49 0.29 9.64
N LEU A 95 6.58 -0.03 8.72
CA LEU A 95 6.83 0.01 7.28
C LEU A 95 6.92 1.45 6.78
N LYS A 96 6.04 2.35 7.24
CA LYS A 96 6.07 3.78 6.90
C LYS A 96 7.31 4.49 7.45
N SER A 97 7.88 4.01 8.56
CA SER A 97 9.04 4.59 9.23
C SER A 97 10.38 3.92 8.92
N ASP A 98 10.40 2.83 8.12
CA ASP A 98 11.64 2.34 7.51
C ASP A 98 12.00 3.28 6.35
N GLU A 99 12.91 4.23 6.60
CA GLU A 99 13.36 5.28 5.67
C GLU A 99 13.97 4.77 4.35
N ARG A 100 14.08 3.45 4.16
CA ARG A 100 14.42 2.80 2.89
C ARG A 100 13.23 2.69 1.91
N VAL A 101 12.03 3.09 2.34
CA VAL A 101 10.83 3.09 1.50
C VAL A 101 10.85 4.33 0.62
N ASN A 102 11.02 4.13 -0.70
CA ASN A 102 10.83 5.13 -1.74
C ASN A 102 9.73 6.12 -1.36
N GLN A 103 10.08 7.39 -1.24
CA GLN A 103 9.12 8.43 -0.94
C GLN A 103 8.28 8.69 -2.19
N ILE A 104 7.15 7.98 -2.31
CA ILE A 104 6.21 8.13 -3.43
C ILE A 104 5.01 8.94 -2.93
N VAL A 105 4.90 10.20 -3.38
CA VAL A 105 3.90 11.14 -2.85
C VAL A 105 2.51 10.94 -3.46
N LEU A 106 2.42 10.36 -4.66
CA LEU A 106 1.16 10.04 -5.32
C LEU A 106 1.35 8.83 -6.25
N LYS A 107 0.68 7.70 -5.95
CA LYS A 107 0.73 6.49 -6.78
C LYS A 107 -0.64 5.91 -7.09
N GLY A 108 -0.89 5.52 -8.33
CA GLY A 108 -2.05 4.72 -8.71
C GLY A 108 -3.38 5.47 -8.75
N ILE A 109 -3.34 6.79 -8.91
CA ILE A 109 -4.55 7.61 -8.93
C ILE A 109 -5.24 7.51 -10.29
N LYS A 110 -6.52 7.15 -10.30
CA LYS A 110 -7.38 7.17 -11.49
C LYS A 110 -8.55 8.13 -11.31
N VAL A 111 -8.58 9.19 -12.10
CA VAL A 111 -9.65 10.21 -12.04
C VAL A 111 -10.30 10.34 -13.41
N LYS A 112 -11.63 10.24 -13.49
CA LYS A 112 -12.36 10.34 -14.77
C LYS A 112 -12.43 11.74 -15.36
N GLY A 113 -12.14 12.77 -14.57
CA GLY A 113 -12.08 14.18 -14.97
C GLY A 113 -10.70 14.78 -14.66
N SER A 114 -10.59 16.11 -14.67
CA SER A 114 -9.33 16.81 -14.34
C SER A 114 -8.98 16.68 -12.85
N ALA A 115 -7.69 16.66 -12.53
CA ALA A 115 -7.16 16.61 -11.17
C ALA A 115 -6.17 17.77 -10.96
N THR A 116 -6.19 18.38 -9.76
CA THR A 116 -5.22 19.39 -9.36
C THR A 116 -4.55 18.97 -8.07
N VAL A 117 -3.23 18.87 -8.13
CA VAL A 117 -2.34 18.61 -7.01
C VAL A 117 -1.62 19.90 -6.68
N GLY A 118 -1.63 20.30 -5.42
CA GLY A 118 -0.88 21.47 -4.94
C GLY A 118 0.64 21.25 -4.99
N ASP A 119 1.39 22.13 -4.34
CA ASP A 119 2.84 21.99 -4.24
C ASP A 119 3.23 20.70 -3.49
N ILE A 120 4.24 19.99 -4.02
CA ILE A 120 4.84 18.79 -3.41
C ILE A 120 6.21 19.20 -2.86
N ASP A 121 6.42 19.04 -1.56
CA ASP A 121 7.73 19.24 -0.90
C ASP A 121 8.22 17.88 -0.39
N GLN A 122 9.31 17.39 -0.99
CA GLN A 122 9.99 16.15 -0.63
C GLN A 122 11.34 16.51 -0.01
N GLN A 123 11.51 16.14 1.26
CA GLN A 123 12.75 16.35 2.00
C GLN A 123 13.25 15.02 2.53
N THR A 124 14.52 14.71 2.28
CA THR A 124 15.22 13.61 2.96
C THR A 124 15.94 14.12 4.19
N THR A 125 16.01 13.26 5.21
CA THR A 125 16.80 13.50 6.42
C THR A 125 17.79 12.36 6.57
N GLY A 126 18.93 12.43 5.88
CA GLY A 126 19.99 11.42 5.98
C GLY A 126 21.05 11.54 4.89
N ASP A 127 22.25 11.02 5.14
CA ASP A 127 23.40 10.99 4.21
C ASP A 127 23.29 9.86 3.15
N GLU A 128 22.22 9.07 3.15
CA GLU A 128 22.03 7.94 2.24
C GLU A 128 21.30 8.34 0.96
N SER A 129 21.60 7.67 -0.15
CA SER A 129 20.92 7.89 -1.44
C SER A 129 19.48 7.38 -1.39
N VAL A 130 18.52 8.31 -1.39
CA VAL A 130 17.08 8.02 -1.43
C VAL A 130 16.53 8.30 -2.82
N ASN A 131 15.76 7.35 -3.36
CA ASN A 131 14.95 7.59 -4.56
C ASN A 131 13.64 8.27 -4.16
N GLN A 132 13.47 9.52 -4.57
CA GLN A 132 12.24 10.27 -4.40
C GLN A 132 11.49 10.32 -5.73
N GLU A 133 10.22 9.92 -5.71
CA GLU A 133 9.37 9.91 -6.90
C GLU A 133 8.09 10.68 -6.62
N ALA A 134 7.70 11.56 -7.53
CA ALA A 134 6.44 12.29 -7.46
C ALA A 134 5.60 11.93 -8.69
N VAL A 135 4.29 11.70 -8.47
CA VAL A 135 3.31 11.45 -9.54
C VAL A 135 3.64 10.20 -10.37
N VAL A 136 3.48 9.04 -9.74
CA VAL A 136 3.75 7.73 -10.36
C VAL A 136 2.43 7.05 -10.70
N ASP A 137 2.31 6.43 -11.88
CA ASP A 137 1.12 5.66 -12.28
C ASP A 137 -0.22 6.42 -12.11
N VAL A 138 -0.31 7.65 -12.65
CA VAL A 138 -1.52 8.49 -12.57
C VAL A 138 -2.25 8.51 -13.92
N GLU A 139 -3.55 8.18 -13.90
CA GLU A 139 -4.45 8.18 -15.05
C GLU A 139 -5.55 9.24 -14.84
N VAL A 140 -5.63 10.22 -15.73
CA VAL A 140 -6.54 11.36 -15.60
C VAL A 140 -7.31 11.51 -16.91
N GLY A 141 -8.65 11.50 -16.83
CA GLY A 141 -9.53 11.62 -18.00
C GLY A 141 -9.61 13.04 -18.57
N GLY A 142 -9.14 14.03 -17.80
CA GLY A 142 -8.94 15.40 -18.23
C GLY A 142 -7.52 15.88 -17.91
N ASP A 143 -7.37 17.14 -17.52
CA ASP A 143 -6.07 17.74 -17.23
C ASP A 143 -5.54 17.33 -15.85
N LEU A 144 -4.23 17.06 -15.76
CA LEU A 144 -3.51 16.95 -14.48
C LEU A 144 -2.68 18.21 -14.26
N ASN A 145 -3.07 19.03 -13.29
CA ASN A 145 -2.28 20.17 -12.85
C ASN A 145 -1.50 19.79 -11.60
N VAL A 146 -0.18 19.92 -11.65
CA VAL A 146 0.69 19.72 -10.49
C VAL A 146 1.37 21.04 -10.18
N GLY A 147 1.32 21.46 -8.91
CA GLY A 147 2.04 22.62 -8.40
C GLY A 147 3.56 22.42 -8.44
N ASN A 148 4.28 23.26 -7.70
CA ASN A 148 5.74 23.16 -7.64
C ASN A 148 6.17 21.86 -6.98
N ILE A 149 7.12 21.16 -7.59
CA ILE A 149 7.80 20.02 -6.97
C ILE A 149 9.13 20.52 -6.43
N LYS A 150 9.25 20.60 -5.10
CA LYS A 150 10.48 20.93 -4.39
C LYS A 150 11.06 19.64 -3.86
N GLN A 151 12.25 19.32 -4.35
CA GLN A 151 12.97 18.13 -3.96
C GLN A 151 14.26 18.56 -3.27
N LYS A 152 14.44 18.16 -2.02
CA LYS A 152 15.61 18.45 -1.20
C LYS A 152 16.22 17.15 -0.71
N SER A 153 17.47 16.95 -1.11
CA SER A 153 18.40 15.98 -0.54
C SER A 153 18.91 16.47 0.82
#